data_AF-A0A2H9PAS9-F1
#
_entry.id   AF-A0A2H9PAS9-F1
#
_cell.length_a   1.000
_cell.length_b   1.000
_cell.length_c   1.000
_cell.angle_alpha   90.00
_cell.angle_beta   90.00
_cell.angle_gamma   90.00
#
_symmetry.space_group_name_H-M   'P 1'
#
loop_
_entity.id
_entity.type
_entity.pdbx_description
1 polymer ?
#
loop_
_entity_poly.entity_id
_entity_poly.type
_entity_poly.pdbx_seq_one_letter_code
_entity_poly.pdbx_strand_id
1 'polypeptide(L)' 'MFFSVKKSWEKYEESLNYLAGGSSTNSKAPRFKNEEPALIVRGKGCRIWDVDGNEYIDFRNSWERIQNWLLIAHSDPI' A
#
# COMPACT_ATOMS: atom_id res chain seq x y z
N MET A 1 3.31 3.61 20.42
CA MET A 1 2.62 3.33 19.15
C MET A 1 3.04 1.93 18.75
N PHE A 2 2.11 0.97 18.74
CA PHE A 2 2.43 -0.43 18.40
C PHE A 2 2.34 -0.60 16.89
N PHE A 3 3.36 -1.21 16.29
CA PHE A 3 3.36 -1.58 14.88
C PHE A 3 2.27 -2.64 14.64
N SER A 4 1.39 -2.39 13.68
CA SER A 4 0.31 -3.29 13.28
C SER A 4 0.02 -3.08 11.81
N VAL A 5 -0.19 -4.15 11.05
CA VAL A 5 -0.61 -4.09 9.63
C VAL A 5 -1.99 -4.73 9.42
N LYS A 6 -2.77 -4.87 10.50
CA LYS A 6 -4.04 -5.61 10.51
C LYS A 6 -5.07 -4.99 9.56
N LYS A 7 -5.27 -3.67 9.61
CA LYS A 7 -6.25 -2.99 8.75
C LYS A 7 -5.86 -3.09 7.27
N SER A 8 -4.55 -3.04 7.02
CA SER A 8 -3.96 -3.22 5.69
C SER A 8 -4.34 -4.58 5.09
N TRP A 9 -4.20 -5.66 5.87
CA TRP A 9 -4.56 -7.01 5.43
C TRP A 9 -6.07 -7.26 5.34
N GLU A 10 -6.88 -6.69 6.23
CA GLU A 10 -8.34 -6.75 6.13
C GLU A 10 -8.82 -6.15 4.79
N LYS A 11 -8.23 -5.04 4.36
CA LYS A 11 -8.54 -4.42 3.07
C LYS A 11 -8.05 -5.23 1.88
N TYR A 12 -6.91 -5.90 2.00
CA TYR A 12 -6.45 -6.83 0.97
C TYR A 12 -7.42 -8.02 0.81
N GLU A 13 -7.87 -8.61 1.92
CA GLU A 13 -8.86 -9.69 1.89
C GLU A 13 -10.20 -9.24 1.28
N GLU A 14 -10.65 -8.03 1.59
CA GLU A 14 -11.82 -7.42 0.94
C GLU A 14 -11.62 -7.30 -0.58
N SER A 15 -10.44 -6.85 -1.01
CA SER A 15 -10.11 -6.63 -2.43
C SER A 15 -10.11 -7.90 -3.27
N LEU A 16 -9.84 -9.07 -2.67
CA LEU A 16 -9.85 -10.36 -3.36
C LEU A 16 -11.24 -10.72 -3.93
N ASN A 17 -12.32 -10.13 -3.38
CA ASN A 17 -13.67 -10.33 -3.89
C ASN A 17 -13.94 -9.56 -5.19
N TYR A 18 -13.13 -8.54 -5.49
CA TYR A 18 -13.36 -7.62 -6.60
C TYR A 18 -12.25 -7.67 -7.65
N LEU A 19 -11.03 -8.03 -7.25
CA LEU A 19 -9.83 -8.06 -8.09
C LEU A 19 -9.16 -9.42 -8.01
N ALA A 20 -8.84 -9.99 -9.18
CA ALA A 20 -8.04 -11.21 -9.25
C ALA A 20 -6.66 -10.95 -8.63
N GLY A 21 -6.37 -11.61 -7.50
CA GLY A 21 -5.12 -11.42 -6.75
C GLY A 21 -5.11 -10.19 -5.83
N GLY A 22 -6.23 -9.48 -5.67
CA GLY A 22 -6.37 -8.34 -4.75
C GLY A 22 -5.61 -7.08 -5.20
N SER A 23 -5.12 -7.08 -6.44
CA SER A 23 -4.42 -5.96 -7.04
C SER A 23 -4.72 -5.88 -8.52
N SER A 24 -4.74 -4.67 -9.07
CA SER A 24 -4.84 -4.47 -10.53
C SER A 24 -3.56 -4.88 -11.27
N THR A 25 -2.43 -4.98 -10.55
CA THR A 25 -1.15 -5.45 -11.11
C THR A 25 -0.51 -6.47 -10.16
N ASN A 26 -0.36 -7.72 -10.61
CA ASN A 26 0.23 -8.79 -9.79
C ASN A 26 1.64 -8.47 -9.27
N SER A 27 2.39 -7.59 -9.94
CA SER A 27 3.73 -7.14 -9.51
C SER A 27 3.73 -6.46 -8.13
N LYS A 28 2.55 -6.02 -7.64
CA LYS A 28 2.38 -5.32 -6.36
C LYS A 28 1.58 -6.13 -5.33
N ALA A 29 1.31 -7.40 -5.59
CA ALA A 29 0.65 -8.26 -4.61
C ALA A 29 1.54 -8.44 -3.36
N PRO A 30 0.98 -8.28 -2.15
CA PRO A 30 1.70 -8.56 -0.92
C PRO A 30 2.01 -10.06 -0.81
N ARG A 31 3.16 -10.39 -0.22
CA ARG A 31 3.69 -11.74 -0.08
C ARG A 31 3.80 -12.17 1.38
N PHE A 32 4.14 -11.25 2.29
CA PHE A 32 4.43 -11.54 3.69
C PHE A 32 3.26 -11.14 4.60
N LYS A 33 2.33 -12.08 4.78
CA LYS A 33 1.12 -11.88 5.61
C LYS A 33 1.47 -11.43 7.02
N ASN A 34 0.87 -10.33 7.46
CA ASN A 34 1.07 -9.70 8.78
C ASN A 34 2.47 -9.12 9.06
N GLU A 35 3.40 -9.15 8.10
CA GLU A 35 4.74 -8.58 8.27
C GLU A 35 4.97 -7.34 7.40
N GLU A 36 4.32 -7.27 6.23
CA GLU A 36 4.34 -6.10 5.37
C GLU A 36 2.95 -5.45 5.25
N PRO A 37 2.88 -4.13 5.00
CA PRO A 37 1.62 -3.47 4.68
C PRO A 37 1.14 -3.92 3.30
N ALA A 38 -0.09 -4.42 3.22
CA ALA A 38 -0.75 -4.79 1.97
C ALA A 38 -1.36 -3.58 1.23
N LEU A 39 -1.46 -2.44 1.92
CA LEU A 39 -2.14 -1.23 1.48
C LEU A 39 -1.45 0.03 2.00
N ILE A 40 -1.08 0.91 1.07
CA ILE A 40 -0.49 2.23 1.30
C ILE A 40 -1.53 3.30 0.91
N VAL A 41 -1.73 4.31 1.76
CA VAL A 41 -2.80 5.32 1.62
C VAL A 41 -2.28 6.74 1.44
N ARG A 42 -0.97 6.97 1.61
CA ARG A 42 -0.35 8.28 1.44
C ARG A 42 1.12 8.16 1.06
N GLY A 43 1.60 9.05 0.20
CA GLY A 43 3.03 9.26 -0.07
C GLY A 43 3.39 10.75 -0.08
N LYS A 44 4.60 11.08 0.37
CA LYS A 44 5.18 12.43 0.31
C LYS A 44 6.70 12.33 0.22
N GLY A 45 7.28 12.74 -0.91
CA GLY A 45 8.69 12.50 -1.20
C GLY A 45 9.05 11.01 -1.09
N CYS A 46 10.10 10.68 -0.33
CA CYS A 46 10.53 9.30 -0.11
C CYS A 46 9.76 8.56 1.00
N ARG A 47 8.75 9.17 1.61
CA ARG A 47 8.00 8.58 2.73
C ARG A 47 6.61 8.16 2.29
N ILE A 48 6.18 7.00 2.78
CA ILE A 48 4.85 6.46 2.56
C ILE A 48 4.22 6.04 3.89
N TRP A 49 2.89 6.03 3.92
CA TRP A 49 2.12 5.60 5.09
C TRP A 49 1.09 4.56 4.69
N ASP A 50 1.00 3.50 5.48
CA ASP A 50 -0.07 2.52 5.37
C ASP A 50 -1.37 3.00 6.05
N VAL A 51 -2.43 2.22 5.88
CA VAL A 51 -3.74 2.50 6.50
C VAL A 51 -3.75 2.34 8.03
N ASP A 52 -2.76 1.63 8.58
CA ASP A 52 -2.58 1.46 10.03
C ASP A 52 -1.84 2.66 10.66
N GLY A 53 -1.25 3.54 9.85
CA GLY A 53 -0.53 4.75 10.27
C GLY A 53 0.98 4.56 10.42
N ASN A 54 1.52 3.42 9.98
CA ASN A 54 2.95 3.17 9.97
C ASN A 54 3.62 3.97 8.85
N GLU A 55 4.79 4.55 9.15
CA GLU A 55 5.60 5.29 8.18
C GLU A 55 6.75 4.42 7.68
N TYR A 56 6.97 4.43 6.36
CA TYR A 56 8.04 3.70 5.70
C TYR A 56 8.80 4.62 4.75
N ILE A 57 10.06 4.28 4.49
CA ILE A 57 10.86 4.90 3.42
C ILE A 57 10.69 4.01 2.18
N ASP A 58 10.25 4.61 1.07
CA ASP A 58 10.09 3.91 -0.21
C ASP A 58 11.44 3.71 -0.89
N PHE A 59 12.00 2.51 -0.76
CA PHE A 59 13.18 2.05 -1.50
C PHE A 59 12.82 1.24 -2.76
N ARG A 60 11.53 0.99 -3.00
CA ARG A 60 11.06 0.23 -4.16
C ARG A 60 11.02 1.09 -5.42
N ASN A 61 11.17 2.42 -5.29
CA ASN A 61 11.25 3.40 -6.38
C ASN A 61 10.20 3.07 -7.44
N SER A 62 8.91 3.11 -7.09
CA SER A 62 7.80 2.66 -7.95
C SER A 62 7.98 3.17 -9.39
N TRP A 63 8.45 2.31 -10.30
CA TRP A 63 8.89 2.64 -11.67
C TRP A 63 7.77 3.09 -12.61
N GLU A 64 6.58 3.36 -12.09
CA GLU A 64 5.43 3.75 -12.88
C GLU A 64 4.62 4.78 -12.06
N ARG A 65 4.29 5.92 -12.68
CA ARG A 65 3.30 6.92 -12.22
C ARG A 65 1.86 6.36 -12.13
N ILE A 66 1.68 5.06 -12.28
CA ILE A 66 0.38 4.39 -12.23
C ILE A 66 0.12 4.03 -10.77
N GLN A 67 -0.55 4.96 -10.09
CA GLN A 67 -1.19 4.73 -8.82
C GLN A 67 -2.12 3.51 -8.92
N ASN A 68 -1.96 2.55 -8.02
CA ASN A 68 -3.03 1.70 -7.49
C ASN A 68 -2.49 0.89 -6.30
N TRP A 69 -2.31 1.60 -5.20
CA TRP A 69 -2.56 1.12 -3.84
C TRP A 69 -3.92 1.74 -3.50
N LEU A 70 -4.91 0.96 -3.04
CA LEU A 70 -6.32 1.37 -3.00
C LEU A 70 -6.51 2.67 -2.18
N LEU A 71 -6.67 3.78 -2.90
CA LEU A 71 -6.94 5.15 -2.47
C LEU A 71 -5.75 5.98 -1.90
N ILE A 72 -5.25 6.86 -2.79
CA ILE A 72 -4.85 8.27 -2.60
C ILE A 72 -3.35 8.66 -2.60
N ALA A 73 -3.06 9.48 -3.61
CA ALA A 73 -2.18 10.65 -3.73
C ALA A 73 -0.70 10.55 -3.34
N HIS A 74 0.12 10.41 -4.38
CA HIS A 74 1.24 11.32 -4.56
C HIS A 74 0.71 12.70 -4.99
N SER A 75 0.37 13.56 -4.03
CA SER A 75 0.20 15.00 -4.29
C SER A 75 1.43 15.71 -3.72
N ASP A 76 2.49 15.76 -4.51
CA ASP A 76 3.45 16.84 -4.35
C ASP A 76 2.79 18.09 -4.97
N PRO A 77 2.51 19.15 -4.17
CA PRO A 77 2.14 20.42 -4.74
C PRO A 77 3.36 20.98 -5.48
N ILE A 78 3.24 21.18 -6.79
CA ILE A 78 4.04 22.16 -7.53
C ILE A 78 3.49 23.54 -7.19
#